data_AF-A0A2I0NI29-F1
#
_entry.id   AF-A0A2I0NI29-F1
#
_cell.length_a   1.000
_cell.length_b   1.000
_cell.length_c   1.000
_cell.angle_alpha   90.00
_cell.angle_beta   90.00
_cell.angle_gamma   90.00
#
_symmetry.space_group_name_H-M   'P 1'
#
loop_
_entity.id
_entity.type
_entity.pdbx_description
1 polymer ?
#
loop_
_entity_poly.entity_id
_entity_poly.type
_entity_poly.pdbx_seq_one_letter_code
_entity_poly.pdbx_strand_id
1 'polypeptide(L)' 'MTEYVRTTIKLREDVYQTLKKEAGAKNLSEKINELLIKMLYKEKKSLFGTMPETGLSDLRDHEDRL' A
#
# COMPACT_ATOMS: atom_id res chain seq x y z
N MET A 1 1.72 20.53 13.45
CA MET A 1 2.74 19.77 14.20
C MET A 1 2.33 18.31 14.13
N THR A 2 3.10 17.46 13.47
CA THR A 2 2.81 16.01 13.41
C THR A 2 3.15 15.40 14.77
N GLU A 3 2.14 14.89 15.48
CA GLU A 3 2.35 14.18 16.75
C GLU A 3 2.91 12.78 16.48
N TYR A 4 4.05 12.46 17.09
CA TYR A 4 4.66 11.14 17.02
C TYR A 4 4.43 10.41 18.34
N VAL A 5 3.84 9.21 18.27
CA VAL A 5 3.75 8.30 19.42
C VAL A 5 5.03 7.46 19.48
N ARG A 6 5.67 7.42 20.65
CA ARG A 6 6.85 6.57 20.87
C ARG A 6 6.38 5.13 21.04
N THR A 7 6.62 4.31 20.01
CA THR A 7 6.28 2.89 20.03
C THR A 7 7.55 2.06 19.97
N THR A 8 7.68 1.09 20.87
CA THR A 8 8.74 0.08 20.81
C THR A 8 8.29 -1.07 19.93
N ILE A 9 8.99 -1.30 18.82
CA ILE A 9 8.72 -2.40 17.90
C ILE A 9 9.86 -3.42 17.95
N LYS A 10 9.52 -4.71 17.94
CA LYS A 10 10.50 -5.78 17.76
C LYS A 10 10.70 -6.01 16.27
N LEU A 11 11.85 -5.60 15.75
CA LEU A 11 12.27 -5.91 14.39
C LEU A 11 13.17 -7.14 14.39
N ARG A 12 13.11 -7.95 13.33
CA ARG A 12 14.14 -8.96 13.12
C ARG A 12 15.45 -8.28 12.72
N GLU A 13 16.55 -8.90 13.11
CA GLU A 13 17.92 -8.39 12.91
C GLU A 13 18.24 -8.15 11.42
N ASP A 14 17.82 -9.06 10.55
CA ASP A 14 17.98 -8.98 9.09
C ASP A 14 17.26 -7.76 8.49
N VAL A 15 16.02 -7.52 8.93
CA VAL A 15 15.22 -6.36 8.51
C VAL A 15 15.83 -5.07 9.02
N TYR A 16 16.31 -5.04 10.27
CA TYR A 16 16.97 -3.86 10.84
C TYR A 16 18.23 -3.48 10.07
N GLN A 17 19.08 -4.44 9.73
CA GLN A 17 20.30 -4.19 8.95
C GLN A 17 19.98 -3.67 7.53
N THR A 18 18.95 -4.22 6.89
CA THR A 18 18.51 -3.77 5.56
C THR A 18 17.99 -2.34 5.61
N LEU A 19 17.11 -2.04 6.58
CA LEU A 19 16.58 -0.70 6.79
C LEU A 19 17.70 0.31 7.12
N LYS A 20 18.67 -0.09 7.94
CA LYS A 20 19.81 0.77 8.29
C LYS A 20 20.70 1.09 7.08
N LYS A 21 20.88 0.13 6.16
CA LYS A 21 21.61 0.33 4.89
C LYS A 21 20.86 1.26 3.93
N GLU A 22 19.54 1.15 3.83
CA GLU A 22 18.73 1.94 2.88
C GLU A 22 18.27 3.32 3.38
N ALA A 23 18.07 3.48 4.68
CA ALA A 23 17.55 4.73 5.27
C ALA A 23 18.64 5.62 5.86
N GLY A 24 19.81 5.04 6.18
CA GLY A 24 20.82 5.69 7.01
C GLY A 24 20.36 5.82 8.47
N ALA A 25 21.31 6.10 9.37
CA ALA A 25 21.08 6.05 10.82
C ALA A 25 20.07 7.10 11.34
N LYS A 26 19.87 8.21 10.60
CA LYS A 26 19.04 9.34 11.06
C LYS A 26 17.55 9.21 10.70
N ASN A 27 17.20 8.50 9.62
CA ASN A 27 15.85 8.52 9.07
C ASN A 27 15.13 7.18 9.18
N LEU A 28 15.60 6.30 10.07
CA LEU A 28 15.03 4.95 10.25
C LEU A 28 13.55 5.01 10.64
N SER A 29 13.18 5.91 11.57
CA SER A 29 11.80 6.05 12.05
C SER A 29 10.85 6.53 10.96
N GLU A 30 11.27 7.51 10.15
CA GLU A 30 10.48 8.00 9.01
C GLU A 30 10.29 6.88 7.96
N LYS A 31 11.37 6.19 7.61
CA LYS A 31 11.32 5.08 6.64
C LYS A 31 10.42 3.94 7.12
N ILE A 32 10.46 3.60 8.40
CA ILE A 32 9.57 2.58 8.99
C ILE A 32 8.12 3.04 8.89
N ASN A 33 7.82 4.30 9.20
CA ASN A 33 6.46 4.83 9.09
C ASN A 33 5.97 4.85 7.64
N GLU A 34 6.80 5.27 6.69
CA GLU A 34 6.47 5.20 5.25
C GLU A 34 6.20 3.77 4.79
N LEU A 35 7.00 2.79 5.24
CA LEU A 35 6.87 1.40 4.85
C LEU A 35 5.62 0.76 5.48
N LEU A 36 5.32 1.10 6.73
CA LEU A 36 4.07 0.73 7.39
C LEU A 36 2.87 1.33 6.64
N ILE A 37 2.89 2.62 6.32
CA ILE A 37 1.82 3.26 5.55
C ILE A 37 1.69 2.58 4.18
N LYS A 38 2.79 2.38 3.47
CA LYS A 38 2.78 1.75 2.15
C LYS A 38 2.29 0.30 2.18
N MET A 39 2.47 -0.45 3.27
CA MET A 39 2.02 -1.84 3.35
C MET A 39 0.59 -1.98 3.91
N LEU A 40 0.21 -1.13 4.87
CA LEU A 40 -1.11 -1.13 5.49
C LEU A 40 -2.15 -0.37 4.67
N TYR A 41 -1.75 0.75 4.05
CA TYR A 41 -2.59 1.60 3.19
C TYR A 41 -2.31 1.43 1.70
N LYS A 42 -1.37 0.55 1.26
CA LYS A 42 -1.46 0.07 -0.12
C LYS A 42 -2.85 -0.53 -0.24
N GLU A 43 -3.64 0.07 -1.11
CA GLU A 43 -4.90 -0.48 -1.57
C GLU A 43 -4.68 -1.96 -1.83
N LYS A 44 -5.10 -2.80 -0.88
CA LYS A 44 -5.57 -4.12 -1.24
C LYS A 44 -6.66 -3.77 -2.23
N LYS A 45 -6.40 -3.96 -3.53
CA LYS A 45 -7.49 -4.24 -4.48
C LYS A 45 -8.34 -5.25 -3.74
N SER A 46 -9.48 -4.78 -3.25
CA SER A 46 -10.31 -5.59 -2.40
C SER A 46 -10.72 -6.77 -3.29
N LEU A 47 -10.22 -7.96 -2.97
CA LEU A 47 -10.74 -9.19 -3.57
C LEU A 47 -12.21 -9.41 -3.16
N PHE A 48 -12.71 -8.57 -2.24
CA PHE A 48 -14.07 -8.50 -1.74
C PHE A 48 -14.63 -7.07 -1.88
N GLY A 49 -14.30 -6.40 -2.99
CA GLY A 49 -14.87 -5.09 -3.36
C GLY A 49 -15.87 -5.29 -4.47
N THR A 50 -17.01 -4.62 -4.36
CA THR A 50 -18.09 -4.59 -5.36
C THR A 50 -17.51 -4.42 -6.76
N MET A 51 -17.97 -5.24 -7.71
CA MET A 51 -17.57 -5.17 -9.11
C MET A 51 -17.66 -3.71 -9.57
N PRO A 52 -16.62 -3.13 -10.20
CA PRO A 52 -16.72 -1.79 -10.76
C PRO A 52 -17.89 -1.78 -11.74
N GLU A 53 -18.72 -0.72 -11.72
CA GLU A 53 -19.82 -0.59 -12.67
C GLU A 53 -19.24 -0.63 -14.08
N THR A 54 -19.42 -1.77 -14.75
CA THR A 54 -19.06 -1.93 -16.14
C THR A 54 -19.99 -1.03 -16.94
N GLY A 55 -19.43 0.03 -17.52
CA GLY A 55 -20.18 0.85 -18.47
C GLY A 55 -20.72 -0.01 -19.59
N LEU A 56 -21.95 0.25 -20.01
CA LEU A 56 -22.63 -0.44 -21.12
C LEU A 56 -21.93 -0.24 -22.47
N SER A 57 -20.86 0.56 -22.52
CA SER A 57 -20.07 0.88 -23.71
C SER A 57 -19.32 -0.29 -24.34
N ASP A 58 -19.20 -1.43 -23.65
CA ASP A 58 -18.61 -2.67 -24.20
C ASP A 58 -19.65 -3.78 -24.41
N LEU A 59 -20.95 -3.49 -24.20
CA LEU A 59 -22.00 -4.38 -24.68
C LEU A 59 -22.11 -4.19 -26.18
N ARG A 60 -21.90 -5.28 -26.93
CA ARG A 60 -22.22 -5.32 -28.35
C ARG A 60 -23.73 -5.21 -28.49
N ASP A 61 -24.19 -4.14 -29.14
CA ASP A 61 -25.58 -4.01 -29.52
C ASP A 61 -25.96 -5.19 -30.42
N HIS A 62 -27.07 -5.85 -30.10
CA HIS A 62 -27.58 -6.99 -30.85
C HIS A 62 -28.00 -6.60 -32.30
N GLU A 63 -27.99 -5.31 -32.63
CA GLU A 63 -28.35 -4.80 -33.96
C GLU A 63 -27.21 -4.87 -35.01
N ASP A 64 -25.96 -5.20 -34.64
CA ASP A 64 -24.88 -5.46 -35.61
C ASP A 64 -24.95 -6.91 -36.19
N ARG A 65 -26.16 -7.39 -36.43
CA ARG A 65 -26.43 -8.60 -37.24
C ARG A 65 -27.41 -8.24 -38.36
N LEU A 66 -26.96 -7.45 -39.32
CA LEU A 66 -27.58 -7.31 -40.64
C LEU A 66 -26.55 -7.65 -41.71
#